data_AF-F2TJK8-F1
#
_entry.id   AF-F2TJK8-F1
#
_cell.length_a   1.000
_cell.length_b   1.000
_cell.length_c   1.000
_cell.angle_alpha   90.00
_cell.angle_beta   90.00
_cell.angle_gamma   90.00
#
_symmetry.space_group_name_H-M   'P 1'
#
loop_
_entity.id
_entity.type
_entity.pdbx_description
1 polymer ?
#
loop_
_entity_poly.entity_id
_entity_poly.type
_entity_poly.pdbx_seq_one_letter_code
_entity_poly.pdbx_strand_id
1 'polypeptide(L)'
;MLLRLSTSLHYPITVTELLKRPGDTIQQGEAIFAYYYRTTVTEGDGLGNKHDVLKTFPTRFESAVDGELVAWKVREGAVIEGPIDIAEIHEPCSHEVQFGGMCANCGKDMTE
;
A
#
# COMPACT_ATOMS: atom_id res chain seq x y z
N MET A 1 5.93 4.03 11.35
CA MET A 1 5.79 4.97 10.21
C MET A 1 4.33 5.11 9.78
N LEU A 2 4.01 6.14 9.00
CA LEU A 2 2.71 6.24 8.31
C LEU A 2 2.86 5.77 6.86
N LEU A 3 2.09 4.76 6.48
CA LEU A 3 2.02 4.29 5.10
C LEU A 3 1.08 5.19 4.30
N ARG A 4 1.58 5.76 3.21
CA ARG A 4 0.88 6.75 2.38
C ARG A 4 0.66 6.24 0.96
N LEU A 5 -0.51 6.53 0.40
CA LEU A 5 -0.78 6.24 -1.01
C LEU A 5 0.04 7.13 -1.95
N SER A 6 0.44 6.59 -3.09
CA SER A 6 1.14 7.34 -4.14
C SER A 6 0.22 8.29 -4.91
N THR A 7 0.77 9.39 -5.41
CA THR A 7 0.12 10.28 -6.40
C THR A 7 -0.12 9.62 -7.75
N SER A 8 0.59 8.53 -8.05
CA SER A 8 0.49 7.80 -9.33
C SER A 8 -0.72 6.88 -9.43
N LEU A 9 -1.48 6.68 -8.35
CA LEU A 9 -2.70 5.88 -8.39
C LEU A 9 -3.83 6.63 -9.10
N HIS A 10 -4.76 5.88 -9.69
CA HIS A 10 -5.98 6.44 -10.28
C HIS A 10 -7.01 6.73 -9.20
N TYR A 11 -7.24 8.01 -8.92
CA TYR A 11 -8.25 8.48 -7.97
C TYR A 11 -9.54 8.91 -8.68
N PRO A 12 -10.70 8.87 -7.99
CA PRO A 12 -10.90 8.37 -6.62
C PRO A 12 -10.81 6.84 -6.56
N ILE A 13 -10.31 6.33 -5.43
CA ILE A 13 -10.34 4.90 -5.12
C ILE A 13 -11.41 4.60 -4.07
N THR A 14 -12.07 3.45 -4.18
CA THR A 14 -13.00 2.96 -3.16
C THR A 14 -12.44 1.69 -2.54
N VAL A 15 -12.18 1.71 -1.23
CA VAL A 15 -11.70 0.55 -0.47
C VAL A 15 -12.81 -0.48 -0.39
N THR A 16 -12.57 -1.70 -0.87
CA THR A 16 -13.56 -2.78 -0.85
C THR A 16 -13.34 -3.76 0.29
N GLU A 17 -12.08 -4.01 0.68
CA GLU A 17 -11.73 -4.99 1.71
C GLU A 17 -10.38 -4.66 2.34
N LEU A 18 -10.26 -4.78 3.66
CA LEU A 18 -8.97 -4.72 4.37
C LEU A 18 -8.42 -6.14 4.54
N LEU A 19 -7.31 -6.47 3.87
CA LEU A 19 -6.76 -7.83 3.82
C LEU A 19 -5.87 -8.16 5.02
N LYS A 20 -5.63 -7.17 5.89
CA LYS A 20 -4.79 -7.26 7.09
C LYS A 20 -5.51 -6.70 8.30
N ARG A 21 -5.20 -7.25 9.47
CA ARG A 21 -5.68 -6.80 10.78
C ARG A 21 -4.54 -6.18 11.57
N PRO A 22 -4.83 -5.22 12.48
CA PRO A 22 -3.84 -4.78 13.45
C PRO A 22 -3.18 -5.97 14.17
N GLY A 23 -1.86 -5.97 14.23
CA GLY A 23 -1.01 -7.06 14.72
C GLY A 23 -0.49 -8.01 13.63
N ASP A 24 -1.02 -7.95 12.40
CA ASP A 24 -0.55 -8.81 11.31
C ASP A 24 0.81 -8.31 10.78
N THR A 25 1.69 -9.25 10.46
CA THR A 25 2.91 -8.97 9.69
C THR A 25 2.56 -8.71 8.22
N ILE A 26 3.24 -7.71 7.65
CA ILE A 26 3.16 -7.24 6.27
C ILE A 26 4.56 -7.38 5.66
N GLN A 27 4.64 -7.92 4.46
CA GLN A 27 5.86 -7.91 3.65
C GLN A 27 5.79 -6.84 2.57
N GLN A 28 6.95 -6.28 2.18
CA GLN A 28 7.02 -5.41 1.01
C GLN A 28 6.53 -6.17 -0.24
N GLY A 29 5.66 -5.53 -1.03
CA GLY A 29 4.99 -6.13 -2.19
C GLY A 29 3.76 -6.98 -1.84
N GLU A 30 3.44 -7.16 -0.55
CA GLU A 30 2.25 -7.89 -0.15
C GLU A 30 0.99 -7.02 -0.26
N ALA A 31 -0.08 -7.58 -0.82
CA ALA A 31 -1.37 -6.89 -0.88
C ALA A 31 -2.00 -6.73 0.51
N ILE A 32 -2.29 -5.48 0.91
CA ILE A 32 -2.81 -5.15 2.25
C ILE A 32 -4.27 -4.66 2.24
N PHE A 33 -4.77 -4.16 1.12
CA PHE A 33 -6.21 -3.90 0.93
C PHE A 33 -6.60 -4.01 -0.55
N ALA A 34 -7.88 -4.32 -0.79
CA ALA A 34 -8.48 -4.32 -2.12
C ALA A 34 -9.27 -3.03 -2.35
N TYR A 35 -9.25 -2.53 -3.58
CA TYR A 35 -10.00 -1.35 -3.98
C TYR A 35 -10.42 -1.42 -5.44
N TYR A 36 -11.31 -0.52 -5.85
CA TYR A 36 -11.51 -0.22 -7.26
C TYR A 36 -11.31 1.26 -7.53
N TYR A 37 -10.98 1.58 -8.78
CA TYR A 37 -11.03 2.93 -9.33
C TYR A 37 -11.87 2.95 -10.60
N ARG A 38 -12.29 4.14 -11.03
CA ARG A 38 -13.01 4.33 -12.29
C ARG A 38 -12.22 5.22 -13.22
N THR A 39 -12.12 4.82 -14.49
CA THR A 39 -11.50 5.64 -15.53
C THR A 39 -12.26 5.48 -16.84
N THR A 40 -12.19 6.52 -17.68
CA THR A 40 -12.75 6.50 -19.03
C THR A 40 -11.79 5.76 -19.94
N VAL A 41 -12.29 4.76 -20.67
CA VAL A 41 -11.54 4.06 -21.71
C VAL A 41 -12.25 4.24 -23.04
N THR A 42 -11.46 4.39 -24.11
CA THR A 42 -11.98 4.48 -25.47
C THR A 42 -12.09 3.07 -26.07
N GLU A 43 -13.30 2.67 -26.44
CA GLU A 43 -13.59 1.38 -27.05
C GLU A 43 -13.95 1.52 -28.52
N GLY A 44 -13.45 0.58 -29.33
CA GLY A 44 -13.80 0.45 -30.73
C GLY A 44 -14.93 -0.57 -30.91
N ASP A 45 -15.91 -0.26 -31.76
CA ASP A 45 -17.02 -1.15 -32.09
C ASP A 45 -16.69 -2.19 -33.19
N GLY A 46 -15.43 -2.25 -33.63
CA GLY A 46 -14.98 -3.09 -34.74
C GLY A 46 -15.35 -2.60 -36.14
N LEU A 47 -16.18 -1.55 -36.24
CA LEU A 47 -16.60 -0.90 -37.50
C LEU A 47 -15.88 0.44 -37.74
N GLY A 48 -14.99 0.82 -36.82
CA GLY A 48 -14.18 2.04 -36.90
C GLY A 48 -14.69 3.19 -36.04
N ASN A 49 -15.84 3.03 -35.36
CA ASN A 49 -16.31 4.05 -34.42
C ASN A 49 -15.64 3.86 -33.06
N LYS A 50 -15.36 4.98 -32.39
CA LYS A 50 -14.79 5.02 -31.05
C LYS A 50 -15.77 5.71 -30.11
N HIS A 51 -15.95 5.14 -28.93
CA HIS A 51 -16.77 5.74 -27.88
C HIS A 51 -16.08 5.59 -26.53
N ASP A 52 -16.27 6.60 -25.69
CA ASP A 52 -15.70 6.67 -24.36
C ASP A 52 -16.67 6.09 -23.35
N VAL A 53 -16.21 5.12 -22.56
CA VAL A 53 -17.01 4.45 -21.54
C VAL A 53 -16.30 4.51 -20.19
N LEU A 54 -17.06 4.83 -19.14
CA LEU A 54 -16.56 4.79 -17.77
C LEU A 54 -16.52 3.33 -17.31
N LYS A 55 -15.33 2.82 -16.99
CA LYS A 55 -15.14 1.47 -16.48
C LYS A 55 -14.63 1.46 -15.05
N THR A 56 -15.00 0.40 -14.34
CA THR A 56 -14.52 0.12 -12.98
C THR A 56 -13.45 -0.97 -13.04
N PHE A 57 -12.32 -0.72 -12.40
CA PHE A 57 -11.18 -1.64 -12.36
C PHE A 57 -10.89 -2.04 -10.91
N PRO A 58 -11.21 -3.28 -10.50
CA PRO A 58 -10.80 -3.81 -9.21
C PRO A 58 -9.30 -4.14 -9.22
N THR A 59 -8.61 -3.83 -8.14
CA THR A 59 -7.19 -4.10 -7.96
C THR A 59 -6.84 -4.17 -6.47
N ARG A 60 -5.56 -4.37 -6.16
CA ARG A 60 -5.03 -4.44 -4.79
C ARG A 60 -3.93 -3.41 -4.61
N PHE A 61 -3.79 -2.91 -3.38
CA PHE A 61 -2.67 -2.08 -3.00
C PHE A 61 -1.64 -2.92 -2.27
N GLU A 62 -0.42 -2.91 -2.78
CA GLU A 62 0.73 -3.62 -2.21
C GLU A 62 1.50 -2.71 -1.26
N SER A 63 1.94 -3.24 -0.12
CA SER A 63 2.74 -2.49 0.84
C SER A 63 4.09 -2.10 0.25
N ALA A 64 4.52 -0.86 0.47
CA ALA A 64 5.84 -0.39 0.07
C ALA A 64 6.95 -0.80 1.06
N VAL A 65 6.59 -1.36 2.22
CA VAL A 65 7.48 -1.61 3.36
C VAL A 65 7.11 -2.91 4.08
N ASP A 66 8.09 -3.47 4.79
CA ASP A 66 7.88 -4.57 5.73
C ASP A 66 7.49 -4.05 7.12
N GLY A 67 6.67 -4.81 7.84
CA GLY A 67 6.51 -4.61 9.28
C GLY A 67 5.21 -5.13 9.85
N GLU A 68 4.81 -4.61 11.00
CA GLU A 68 3.58 -4.99 11.68
C GLU A 68 2.53 -3.88 11.53
N LEU A 69 1.31 -4.25 11.12
CA LEU A 69 0.21 -3.30 11.03
C LEU A 69 -0.22 -2.85 12.42
N VAL A 70 -0.07 -1.57 12.76
CA VAL A 70 -0.49 -1.03 14.06
C VAL A 70 -1.97 -0.62 14.02
N ALA A 71 -2.35 0.15 13.00
CA ALA A 71 -3.71 0.65 12.87
C ALA A 71 -4.04 1.06 11.43
N TRP A 72 -5.30 0.87 11.04
CA TRP A 72 -5.84 1.45 9.82
C TRP A 72 -6.33 2.88 10.07
N LYS A 73 -6.08 3.77 9.11
CA LYS A 73 -6.64 5.13 9.03
C LYS A 73 -7.78 5.24 8.02
N VAL A 74 -8.11 4.13 7.38
CA VAL A 74 -9.21 3.98 6.42
C VAL A 74 -10.08 2.80 6.83
N ARG A 75 -11.24 2.67 6.19
CA ARG A 75 -12.19 1.59 6.43
C ARG A 75 -12.76 1.08 5.11
N GLU A 76 -13.32 -0.12 5.14
CA GLU A 76 -14.09 -0.64 4.01
C GLU A 76 -15.24 0.32 3.64
N GLY A 77 -15.44 0.48 2.34
CA GLY A 77 -16.37 1.44 1.75
C GLY A 77 -15.89 2.90 1.75
N ALA A 78 -14.69 3.21 2.25
CA ALA A 78 -14.15 4.56 2.17
C ALA A 78 -13.81 4.95 0.73
N VAL A 79 -14.19 6.17 0.35
CA VAL A 79 -13.77 6.82 -0.92
C VAL A 79 -12.62 7.76 -0.62
N ILE A 80 -11.53 7.61 -1.35
CA ILE A 80 -10.30 8.38 -1.17
C ILE A 80 -10.05 9.17 -2.46
N GLU A 81 -10.04 10.49 -2.34
CA GLU A 81 -9.94 11.44 -3.48
C GLU A 81 -8.49 11.73 -3.91
N GLY A 82 -7.50 11.31 -3.12
CA GLY A 82 -6.10 11.57 -3.40
C GLY A 82 -5.15 10.95 -2.37
N PRO A 83 -3.85 11.25 -2.47
CA PRO A 83 -2.82 10.71 -1.58
C PRO A 83 -3.07 11.05 -0.12
N ILE A 84 -3.31 10.03 0.70
CA ILE A 84 -3.46 10.14 2.16
C ILE A 84 -2.66 9.05 2.88
N ASP A 85 -2.45 9.24 4.17
CA ASP A 85 -1.91 8.20 5.04
C ASP A 85 -3.03 7.21 5.36
N ILE A 86 -2.80 5.93 5.05
CA ILE A 86 -3.83 4.88 5.11
C ILE A 86 -3.66 3.95 6.30
N ALA A 87 -2.44 3.82 6.83
CA ALA A 87 -2.13 2.92 7.92
C ALA A 87 -0.92 3.42 8.72
N GLU A 88 -0.83 2.98 9.96
CA GLU A 88 0.38 3.03 10.77
C GLU A 88 1.03 1.66 10.77
N ILE A 89 2.32 1.60 10.41
CA ILE A 89 3.10 0.36 10.36
C ILE A 89 4.29 0.50 11.32
N HIS A 90 4.47 -0.49 12.17
CA HIS A 90 5.68 -0.64 12.98
C HIS A 90 6.70 -1.42 12.15
N GLU A 91 7.63 -0.70 11.54
CA GLU A 91 8.73 -1.31 10.80
C GLU A 91 9.69 -1.98 11.80
N PRO A 92 10.00 -3.28 11.66
CA PRO A 92 11.10 -3.88 12.39
C PRO A 92 12.34 -3.10 11.99
N CYS A 93 13.08 -2.58 12.97
CA CYS A 93 14.32 -1.89 12.67
C CYS A 93 15.25 -2.84 11.91
N SER A 94 15.57 -2.54 10.65
CA SER A 94 16.63 -3.22 9.88
C SER A 94 18.03 -2.93 10.41
N HIS A 95 18.14 -2.26 11.56
CA HIS A 95 19.39 -1.86 12.20
C HIS A 95 20.13 -3.00 12.92
N GLU A 96 19.83 -4.27 12.62
CA GLU A 96 20.80 -5.35 12.84
C GLU A 96 21.87 -5.36 11.74
N VAL A 97 22.54 -4.22 11.53
CA VAL A 97 23.84 -4.24 10.87
C VAL A 97 24.86 -4.61 11.94
N GLN A 98 24.83 -5.89 12.32
CA GLN A 98 25.92 -6.49 13.08
C GLN A 98 26.98 -6.91 12.07
N PHE A 99 28.16 -6.29 12.11
CA PHE A 99 29.32 -6.78 11.38
C PHE A 99 30.35 -7.25 12.42
N GLY A 100 30.49 -8.57 12.56
CA GLY A 100 31.42 -9.15 13.53
C GLY A 100 31.07 -8.86 14.99
N GLY A 101 29.79 -8.84 15.38
CA GLY A 101 29.36 -8.64 16.78
C GLY A 101 29.26 -7.19 17.24
N MET A 102 29.51 -6.21 16.35
CA MET A 102 29.42 -4.78 16.68
C MET A 102 28.30 -4.07 15.90
N CYS A 103 27.68 -3.07 16.54
CA CYS A 103 26.71 -2.19 15.88
C CYS A 103 27.41 -1.30 14.85
N ALA A 104 27.07 -1.43 13.57
CA ALA A 104 27.70 -0.64 12.51
C ALA A 104 27.35 0.87 12.54
N ASN A 105 26.37 1.29 13.34
CA ASN A 105 25.97 2.70 13.45
C ASN A 105 26.69 3.46 14.56
N CYS A 106 26.99 2.82 15.70
CA CYS A 106 27.60 3.48 16.86
C CYS A 106 28.89 2.81 17.35
N GLY A 107 29.31 1.70 16.75
CA GLY A 107 30.54 0.98 17.10
C GLY A 107 30.50 0.27 18.45
N LYS A 108 29.33 0.16 19.08
CA LYS A 108 29.19 -0.53 20.36
C LYS A 108 29.22 -2.04 20.15
N ASP A 109 30.01 -2.74 20.97
CA ASP A 109 30.03 -4.20 21.04
C ASP A 109 28.67 -4.70 21.57
N MET A 110 28.08 -5.66 20.86
CA MET A 110 26.74 -6.21 21.11
C MET A 110 26.81 -7.70 21.44
N THR A 111 27.99 -8.23 21.79
CA THR A 111 28.20 -9.66 22.08
C THR A 111 28.04 -10.06 23.55
N GLU A 112 27.49 -9.18 24.39
CA GLU A 112 27.13 -9.44 25.79
C GLU A 112 25.62 -9.53 26.03
#